data_AF-A0A0C9RH33-F1
#
_entry.id   AF-A0A0C9RH33-F1
#
_cell.length_a   1.000
_cell.length_b   1.000
_cell.length_c   1.000
_cell.angle_alpha   90.00
_cell.angle_beta   90.00
_cell.angle_gamma   90.00
#
_symmetry.space_group_name_H-M   'P 1'
#
loop_
_entity.id
_entity.type
_entity.pdbx_description
1 polymer ?
#
loop_
_entity_poly.entity_id
_entity_poly.type
_entity_poly.pdbx_seq_one_letter_code
_entity_poly.pdbx_strand_id
1 'polypeptide(L)'
;MAKIEEKSINLSEETIGFIGGGNMARAIAVPLIKKGFVQAKNIWVSARTEKTLEFWKDLGVNTTLHNIEICANCQTVVLAVKPQFLNDALRTIEFPAADNLWISVIVGITIDSLVERFLRYTHQKNVRLIRTLPNTPLAVGKGIT
;
A
#
# COMPACT_ATOMS: atom_id res chain seq x y z
N MET A 1 -21.71 24.88 13.41
CA MET A 1 -20.75 23.92 13.99
C MET A 1 -21.06 22.58 13.38
N ALA A 2 -20.23 22.11 12.44
CA ALA A 2 -20.44 20.80 11.81
C ALA A 2 -20.09 19.71 12.82
N LYS A 3 -21.06 18.85 13.14
CA LYS A 3 -20.82 17.64 13.92
C LYS A 3 -19.84 16.78 13.13
N ILE A 4 -18.65 16.57 13.68
CA ILE A 4 -17.76 15.51 13.22
C ILE A 4 -18.41 14.22 13.70
N GLU A 5 -19.08 13.51 12.81
CA GLU A 5 -19.52 12.14 13.08
C GLU A 5 -18.25 11.28 13.20
N GLU A 6 -17.99 10.74 14.39
CA GLU A 6 -17.00 9.68 14.59
C GLU A 6 -17.49 8.44 13.84
N LYS A 7 -17.09 8.32 12.59
CA LYS A 7 -17.27 7.10 11.81
C LYS A 7 -16.36 6.04 12.44
N SER A 8 -16.94 5.07 13.15
CA SER A 8 -16.19 3.92 13.66
C SER A 8 -15.53 3.20 12.48
N ILE A 9 -14.20 3.21 12.40
CA ILE A 9 -13.46 2.61 11.29
C ILE A 9 -13.51 1.09 11.45
N ASN A 10 -14.28 0.40 10.61
CA ASN A 10 -14.26 -1.06 10.53
C ASN A 10 -13.26 -1.51 9.46
N LEU A 11 -12.03 -1.82 9.88
CA LEU A 11 -10.96 -2.29 8.99
C LEU A 11 -11.26 -3.64 8.32
N SER A 12 -12.24 -4.41 8.82
CA SER A 12 -12.50 -5.76 8.29
C SER A 12 -13.09 -5.75 6.87
N GLU A 13 -13.67 -4.64 6.43
CA GLU A 13 -14.27 -4.46 5.09
C GLU A 13 -13.38 -3.65 4.14
N GLU A 14 -12.28 -3.10 4.63
CA GLU A 14 -11.36 -2.28 3.84
C GLU A 14 -10.46 -3.13 2.94
N THR A 15 -10.28 -2.69 1.70
CA THR A 15 -9.35 -3.31 0.76
C THR A 15 -8.01 -2.58 0.77
N ILE A 16 -6.96 -3.32 1.14
CA ILE A 16 -5.59 -2.79 1.30
C ILE A 16 -4.68 -3.38 0.24
N GLY A 17 -4.12 -2.50 -0.58
CA GLY A 17 -3.17 -2.82 -1.62
C GLY A 17 -1.73 -2.59 -1.18
N PHE A 18 -0.81 -3.47 -1.56
CA PHE A 18 0.62 -3.26 -1.41
C PHE A 18 1.29 -3.26 -2.78
N ILE A 19 1.85 -2.13 -3.16
CA ILE A 19 2.76 -2.07 -4.31
C ILE A 19 4.16 -2.42 -3.81
N GLY A 20 4.60 -3.63 -4.13
CA GLY A 20 5.85 -4.23 -3.65
C GLY A 20 5.64 -5.27 -2.54
N GLY A 21 5.55 -6.55 -2.91
CA GLY A 21 5.37 -7.68 -1.98
C GLY A 21 6.59 -8.14 -1.16
N GLY A 22 7.54 -7.24 -0.86
CA GLY A 22 8.77 -7.56 -0.14
C GLY A 22 8.62 -7.68 1.39
N ASN A 23 9.75 -7.68 2.10
CA ASN A 23 9.79 -7.86 3.56
C ASN A 23 8.95 -6.84 4.32
N MET A 24 8.95 -5.57 3.91
CA MET A 24 8.18 -4.54 4.63
C MET A 24 6.67 -4.74 4.45
N ALA A 25 6.21 -5.08 3.24
CA ALA A 25 4.81 -5.44 3.02
C ALA A 25 4.42 -6.64 3.90
N ARG A 26 5.26 -7.68 3.99
CA ARG A 26 5.02 -8.84 4.86
C ARG A 26 4.96 -8.44 6.34
N ALA A 27 5.89 -7.60 6.79
CA ALA A 27 5.94 -7.12 8.16
C ALA A 27 4.68 -6.33 8.57
N ILE A 28 4.02 -5.66 7.61
CA ILE A 28 2.78 -4.91 7.83
C ILE A 28 1.56 -5.83 7.72
N ALA A 29 1.39 -6.51 6.57
CA ALA A 29 0.15 -7.22 6.28
C ALA A 29 -0.02 -8.53 7.07
N VAL A 30 1.05 -9.27 7.35
CA VAL A 30 0.93 -10.55 8.05
C VAL A 30 0.38 -10.37 9.47
N PRO A 31 0.86 -9.43 10.30
CA PRO A 31 0.23 -9.16 11.59
C PRO A 31 -1.22 -8.70 11.50
N LEU A 32 -1.59 -7.91 10.47
CA LEU A 32 -2.97 -7.46 10.26
C LEU A 32 -3.91 -8.65 10.02
N ILE A 33 -3.48 -9.60 9.19
CA ILE A 33 -4.22 -10.85 8.92
C ILE A 33 -4.28 -11.71 10.17
N LYS A 34 -3.13 -11.98 10.80
CA LYS A 34 -3.04 -12.89 11.96
C LYS A 34 -3.83 -12.40 13.17
N LYS A 35 -3.92 -11.09 13.37
CA LYS A 35 -4.71 -10.49 14.47
C LYS A 35 -6.19 -10.32 14.11
N GLY A 36 -6.60 -10.66 12.89
CA GLY A 36 -7.99 -10.58 12.45
C GLY A 36 -8.48 -9.16 12.14
N PHE A 37 -7.58 -8.19 11.99
CA PHE A 37 -7.98 -6.81 11.63
C PHE A 37 -8.46 -6.70 10.19
N VAL A 38 -7.88 -7.50 9.28
CA VAL A 38 -8.20 -7.53 7.86
C VAL A 38 -8.17 -8.97 7.37
N GLN A 39 -9.14 -9.37 6.54
CA GLN A 39 -9.15 -10.70 5.95
C GLN A 39 -8.14 -10.80 4.80
N ALA A 40 -7.48 -11.94 4.62
CA ALA A 40 -6.48 -12.13 3.56
C ALA A 40 -7.03 -11.81 2.16
N LYS A 41 -8.28 -12.19 1.88
CA LYS A 41 -9.00 -11.89 0.63
C LYS A 41 -9.23 -10.40 0.36
N ASN A 42 -9.09 -9.53 1.36
CA ASN A 42 -9.22 -8.08 1.20
C ASN A 42 -7.87 -7.40 0.98
N ILE A 43 -6.78 -8.17 1.06
CA ILE A 43 -5.44 -7.66 0.77
C ILE A 43 -5.11 -8.00 -0.69
N TRP A 44 -4.46 -7.05 -1.34
CA TRP A 44 -3.87 -7.21 -2.66
C TRP A 44 -2.38 -6.90 -2.61
N VAL A 45 -1.57 -7.66 -3.33
CA VAL A 45 -0.11 -7.46 -3.39
C VAL A 45 0.38 -7.54 -4.82
N SER A 46 1.09 -6.51 -5.26
CA SER A 46 1.84 -6.55 -6.51
C SER A 46 3.35 -6.72 -6.30
N ALA A 47 4.00 -7.42 -7.23
CA ALA A 47 5.45 -7.52 -7.28
C ALA A 47 5.93 -7.69 -8.73
N ARG A 48 7.23 -7.50 -8.96
CA ARG A 48 7.84 -7.67 -10.30
C ARG A 48 8.01 -9.13 -10.71
N THR A 49 8.00 -10.06 -9.77
CA THR A 49 8.28 -11.47 -10.02
C THR A 49 7.33 -12.38 -9.27
N GLU A 50 6.98 -13.49 -9.92
CA GLU A 50 6.10 -14.51 -9.37
C GLU A 50 6.64 -15.12 -8.07
N LYS A 51 7.95 -15.32 -8.01
CA LYS A 51 8.65 -15.81 -6.80
C LYS A 51 8.38 -14.96 -5.55
N THR A 52 8.20 -13.65 -5.71
CA THR A 52 7.88 -12.78 -4.56
C THR A 52 6.46 -12.99 -4.07
N LEU A 53 5.55 -13.37 -4.98
CA LEU A 53 4.12 -13.55 -4.78
C LEU A 53 3.75 -14.92 -4.23
N GLU A 54 4.57 -15.97 -4.41
CA GLU A 54 4.34 -17.32 -3.88
C GLU A 54 3.89 -17.31 -2.41
N PHE A 55 4.66 -16.65 -1.55
CA PHE A 55 4.31 -16.49 -0.12
C PHE A 55 2.92 -15.87 0.11
N TRP A 56 2.53 -14.92 -0.72
CA TRP A 56 1.24 -14.21 -0.59
C TRP A 56 0.09 -15.06 -1.08
N LYS A 57 0.30 -15.83 -2.14
CA LYS A 57 -0.66 -16.82 -2.65
C LYS A 57 -0.95 -17.88 -1.59
N ASP A 58 0.09 -18.39 -0.93
CA ASP A 58 -0.05 -19.37 0.16
C ASP A 58 -0.84 -18.82 1.35
N LEU A 59 -0.81 -17.50 1.55
CA LEU A 59 -1.56 -16.80 2.60
C LEU A 59 -3.02 -16.49 2.19
N GLY A 60 -3.44 -16.84 0.97
CA GLY A 60 -4.79 -16.56 0.45
C GLY A 60 -5.03 -15.10 0.09
N VAL A 61 -3.96 -14.35 -0.20
CA VAL A 61 -4.00 -12.93 -0.59
C VAL A 61 -4.13 -12.80 -2.11
N ASN A 62 -4.83 -11.77 -2.60
CA ASN A 62 -4.88 -11.50 -4.03
C ASN A 62 -3.51 -11.00 -4.50
N THR A 63 -3.00 -11.57 -5.59
CA THR A 63 -1.67 -11.24 -6.10
C THR A 63 -1.71 -10.89 -7.57
N THR A 64 -0.85 -9.96 -7.99
CA THR A 64 -0.79 -9.50 -9.38
C THR A 64 0.62 -9.04 -9.74
N LEU A 65 0.94 -9.06 -11.03
CA LEU A 65 2.16 -8.44 -11.56
C LEU A 65 1.92 -6.98 -11.99
N HIS A 66 0.67 -6.51 -11.92
CA HIS A 66 0.25 -5.21 -12.46
C HIS A 66 -0.22 -4.27 -11.34
N ASN A 67 0.51 -3.16 -11.15
CA ASN A 67 0.18 -2.17 -10.12
C ASN A 67 -1.18 -1.50 -10.33
N ILE A 68 -1.64 -1.42 -11.58
CA ILE A 68 -2.93 -0.84 -11.94
C ILE A 68 -4.11 -1.60 -11.29
N GLU A 69 -4.01 -2.93 -11.18
CA GLU A 69 -5.04 -3.75 -10.54
C GLU A 69 -5.14 -3.47 -9.04
N ILE A 70 -4.02 -3.17 -8.38
CA ILE A 70 -4.03 -2.75 -6.97
C ILE A 70 -4.85 -1.47 -6.80
N CYS A 71 -4.62 -0.48 -7.67
CA CYS A 71 -5.28 0.82 -7.59
C CYS A 71 -6.78 0.73 -7.90
N ALA A 72 -7.17 -0.18 -8.78
CA ALA A 72 -8.58 -0.41 -9.15
C ALA A 72 -9.37 -1.14 -8.05
N ASN A 73 -8.73 -2.03 -7.29
CA ASN A 73 -9.43 -2.90 -6.33
C ASN A 73 -9.26 -2.48 -4.86
N CYS A 74 -8.35 -1.55 -4.55
CA CYS A 74 -8.02 -1.17 -3.17
C CYS A 74 -8.37 0.28 -2.86
N GLN A 75 -8.97 0.53 -1.71
CA GLN A 75 -9.21 1.90 -1.24
C GLN A 75 -7.94 2.53 -0.64
N THR A 76 -7.15 1.73 0.07
CA THR A 76 -5.86 2.14 0.65
C THR A 76 -4.72 1.42 -0.05
N VAL A 77 -3.68 2.15 -0.47
CA VAL A 77 -2.52 1.59 -1.17
C VAL A 77 -1.22 1.96 -0.46
N VAL A 78 -0.50 0.94 -0.02
CA VAL A 78 0.80 1.05 0.63
C VAL A 78 1.92 0.90 -0.42
N LEU A 79 2.74 1.95 -0.56
CA LEU A 79 3.95 1.91 -1.39
C LEU A 79 5.11 1.30 -0.60
N ALA A 80 5.41 0.03 -0.86
CA ALA A 80 6.45 -0.77 -0.20
C ALA A 80 7.58 -1.21 -1.16
N VAL A 81 7.83 -0.43 -2.22
CA VAL A 81 8.96 -0.64 -3.14
C VAL A 81 10.24 0.01 -2.62
N LYS A 82 11.39 -0.44 -3.12
CA LYS A 82 12.66 0.26 -2.86
C LYS A 82 12.66 1.65 -3.55
N PRO A 83 13.36 2.66 -3.00
CA PRO A 83 13.36 4.02 -3.53
C PRO A 83 13.67 4.12 -5.03
N GLN A 84 14.63 3.33 -5.52
CA GLN A 84 15.03 3.30 -6.92
C GLN A 84 13.93 2.81 -7.88
N PHE A 85 12.94 2.07 -7.38
CA PHE A 85 11.85 1.53 -8.19
C PHE A 85 10.57 2.37 -8.11
N LEU A 86 10.55 3.44 -7.32
CA LEU A 86 9.36 4.26 -7.13
C LEU A 86 8.84 4.83 -8.45
N ASN A 87 9.71 5.45 -9.25
CA ASN A 87 9.27 6.11 -10.48
C ASN A 87 8.70 5.09 -11.48
N ASP A 88 9.34 3.93 -11.62
CA ASP A 88 8.84 2.87 -12.49
C ASP A 88 7.52 2.30 -11.99
N ALA A 89 7.37 2.13 -10.67
CA ALA A 89 6.13 1.67 -10.08
C ALA A 89 4.97 2.65 -10.26
N LEU A 90 5.23 3.97 -10.23
CA LEU A 90 4.23 5.00 -10.47
C LEU A 90 3.84 5.11 -11.95
N ARG A 91 4.81 4.94 -12.87
CA ARG A 91 4.54 4.97 -14.32
C ARG A 91 3.61 3.85 -14.79
N THR A 92 3.60 2.71 -14.12
CA THR A 92 2.70 1.59 -14.45
C THR A 92 1.28 1.79 -13.93
N ILE A 93 0.99 2.92 -13.30
CA ILE A 93 -0.33 3.30 -12.80
C ILE A 93 -0.93 4.28 -13.81
N GLU A 94 -1.63 3.76 -14.81
CA GLU A 94 -2.31 4.56 -15.82
C GLU A 94 -3.79 4.69 -15.45
N PHE A 95 -4.21 5.72 -14.69
CA PHE A 95 -5.64 5.97 -14.46
C PHE A 95 -5.97 7.41 -14.04
N PRO A 96 -7.05 8.01 -14.58
CA PRO A 96 -7.86 9.00 -13.88
C PRO A 96 -9.07 8.31 -13.20
N ALA A 97 -9.46 8.59 -11.97
CA ALA A 97 -8.78 8.25 -10.72
C ALA A 97 -9.75 7.37 -9.89
N ALA A 98 -9.25 6.36 -9.17
CA ALA A 98 -9.85 6.02 -7.88
C ALA A 98 -9.26 6.98 -6.84
N ASP A 99 -10.06 7.48 -5.89
CA ASP A 99 -9.60 8.35 -4.80
C ASP A 99 -8.90 7.52 -3.71
N ASN A 100 -7.81 6.83 -4.09
CA ASN A 100 -7.07 5.96 -3.19
C ASN A 100 -6.36 6.79 -2.11
N LEU A 101 -6.35 6.28 -0.87
CA LEU A 101 -5.44 6.76 0.16
C LEU A 101 -4.07 6.10 -0.03
N TRP A 102 -3.05 6.90 -0.28
CA TRP A 102 -1.67 6.43 -0.42
C TRP A 102 -0.94 6.48 0.92
N ILE A 103 -0.25 5.40 1.27
CA ILE A 103 0.65 5.35 2.42
C ILE A 103 2.04 4.99 1.91
N SER A 104 3.01 5.88 2.07
CA SER A 104 4.40 5.59 1.69
C SER A 104 5.22 5.17 2.90
N VAL A 105 5.89 4.02 2.78
CA VAL A 105 6.89 3.52 3.74
C VAL A 105 8.33 3.64 3.20
N ILE A 106 8.52 4.43 2.14
CA ILE A 106 9.78 4.51 1.41
C ILE A 106 10.77 5.44 2.13
N VAL A 107 11.93 4.90 2.47
CA VAL A 107 13.02 5.63 3.13
C VAL A 107 13.71 6.59 2.14
N GLY A 108 14.14 7.76 2.63
CA GLY A 108 15.04 8.66 1.90
C GLY A 108 14.41 9.55 0.82
N ILE A 109 13.07 9.65 0.77
CA ILE A 109 12.34 10.54 -0.16
C ILE A 109 11.49 11.50 0.66
N THR A 110 11.46 12.80 0.38
CA THR A 110 10.58 13.72 1.14
C THR A 110 9.11 13.53 0.76
N ILE A 111 8.17 13.97 1.61
CA ILE A 111 6.74 13.95 1.26
C ILE A 111 6.47 14.81 0.02
N ASP A 112 7.13 15.97 -0.09
CA ASP A 112 7.01 16.85 -1.26
C ASP A 112 7.47 16.14 -2.55
N SER A 113 8.62 15.46 -2.50
CA SER A 113 9.10 14.72 -3.67
C SER A 113 8.20 13.54 -4.03
N LEU A 114 7.55 12.90 -3.04
CA LEU A 114 6.53 11.89 -3.33
C LEU A 114 5.35 12.51 -4.08
N VAL A 115 4.76 13.59 -3.54
CA VAL A 115 3.61 14.28 -4.15
C VAL A 115 3.93 14.72 -5.58
N GLU A 116 5.08 15.38 -5.79
CA GLU A 116 5.52 15.79 -7.14
C GLU A 116 5.61 14.62 -8.13
N ARG A 117 6.15 13.48 -7.69
CA ARG A 117 6.28 12.29 -8.53
C ARG A 117 4.93 11.66 -8.84
N PHE A 118 4.02 11.62 -7.87
CA PHE A 118 2.64 11.17 -8.09
C PHE A 118 1.95 12.04 -9.14
N LEU A 119 1.90 13.35 -8.93
CA LEU A 119 1.29 14.30 -9.87
C LEU A 119 1.88 14.19 -11.28
N ARG A 120 3.20 13.95 -11.38
CA ARG A 120 3.90 13.78 -12.66
C ARG A 120 3.54 12.49 -13.39
N TYR A 121 3.46 11.36 -12.68
CA TYR A 121 3.39 10.04 -13.32
C TYR A 121 1.99 9.44 -13.37
N THR A 122 1.09 9.79 -12.44
CA THR A 122 -0.27 9.24 -12.38
C THR A 122 -1.33 10.18 -12.98
N HIS A 123 -0.93 11.40 -13.38
CA HIS A 123 -1.82 12.44 -13.92
C HIS A 123 -3.02 12.80 -13.01
N GLN A 124 -2.94 12.47 -11.73
CA GLN A 124 -3.96 12.83 -10.74
C GLN A 124 -3.90 14.33 -10.43
N LYS A 125 -5.08 14.94 -10.21
CA LYS A 125 -5.18 16.36 -9.85
C LYS A 125 -4.95 16.63 -8.36
N ASN A 126 -5.18 15.62 -7.53
CA ASN A 126 -4.98 15.69 -6.08
C ASN A 126 -4.48 14.33 -5.60
N VAL A 127 -3.63 14.33 -4.56
CA VAL A 127 -3.01 13.11 -4.03
C VAL A 127 -3.25 13.07 -2.52
N ARG A 128 -4.02 12.09 -2.06
CA ARG A 128 -4.20 11.80 -0.63
C ARG A 128 -3.05 10.92 -0.15
N LEU A 129 -1.99 11.52 0.39
CA LEU A 129 -0.76 10.82 0.75
C LEU A 129 -0.41 10.96 2.23
N ILE A 130 -0.10 9.84 2.88
CA ILE A 130 0.46 9.74 4.22
C ILE A 130 1.92 9.26 4.15
N ARG A 131 2.80 10.08 4.72
CA ARG A 131 4.18 9.80 5.14
C ARG A 131 4.28 8.87 6.35
N THR A 132 4.84 7.65 6.28
CA THR A 132 5.28 6.95 7.49
C THR A 132 6.59 6.17 7.31
N LEU A 133 7.34 5.93 8.39
CA LEU A 133 8.65 5.26 8.34
C LEU A 133 8.75 4.16 9.42
N PRO A 134 8.17 2.97 9.16
CA PRO A 134 8.28 1.86 10.08
C PRO A 134 9.70 1.29 10.11
N ASN A 135 10.02 0.57 11.17
CA ASN A 135 11.29 -0.13 11.35
C ASN A 135 11.13 -1.66 11.33
N THR A 136 12.26 -2.37 11.25
CA THR A 136 12.30 -3.83 11.11
C THR A 136 11.67 -4.64 12.26
N PRO A 137 11.66 -4.18 13.54
CA PRO A 137 10.92 -4.84 14.62
C PRO A 137 9.41 -4.95 14.41
N LEU A 138 8.84 -4.26 13.41
CA LEU A 138 7.43 -4.41 13.05
C LEU A 138 7.07 -5.86 12.69
N ALA A 139 7.99 -6.61 12.07
CA ALA A 139 7.76 -8.01 11.70
C ALA A 139 7.45 -8.92 12.91
N VAL A 140 7.87 -8.53 14.10
CA VAL A 140 7.61 -9.22 15.37
C VAL A 140 6.63 -8.45 16.28
N GLY A 141 5.92 -7.46 15.72
CA GLY A 141 4.92 -6.68 16.45
C GLY A 141 5.50 -5.71 17.49
N LYS A 142 6.78 -5.33 17.37
CA LYS A 142 7.48 -4.38 18.25
C LYS A 142 7.96 -3.14 17.50
N GLY A 143 7.30 -2.82 16.39
CA GLY A 143 7.66 -1.70 15.54
C GLY A 143 7.37 -0.35 16.19
N ILE A 144 8.08 0.66 15.70
CA ILE A 144 7.82 2.08 15.97
C ILE A 144 7.61 2.74 14.61
N THR A 145 6.68 3.67 14.51
CA THR A 145 6.32 4.36 13.28
C THR A 145 6.00 5.82 13.50
#